data_AF-A0A962ZF21-F1
#
_entry.id   AF-A0A962ZF21-F1
#
_cell.length_a   1.000
_cell.length_b   1.000
_cell.length_c   1.000
_cell.angle_alpha   90.00
_cell.angle_beta   90.00
_cell.angle_gamma   90.00
#
_symmetry.space_group_name_H-M   'P 1'
#
loop_
_entity.id
_entity.type
_entity.pdbx_description
1 polymer ?
#
loop_
_entity_poly.entity_id
_entity_poly.type
_entity_poly.pdbx_seq_one_letter_code
_entity_poly.pdbx_strand_id
1 'polypeptide(L)'
;TGRNLGLSFRDKRVTDAAGELAYTGGQASWSTQKPVTVAPLKGVLESTDDGASLTVRDASEGSLLAQGSIAGNIGALKVYRAWVMMLELSRGGAPEDVVFETSMPLWQQD
;
A
#
# COMPACT_ATOMS: atom_id res chain seq x y z
N THR A 1 -2.46 22.61 -5.70
CA THR A 1 -2.90 21.50 -6.59
C THR A 1 -2.36 20.22 -6.00
N GLY A 2 -3.21 19.44 -5.33
CA GLY A 2 -2.79 18.15 -4.76
C GLY A 2 -2.39 17.21 -5.90
N ARG A 3 -1.21 16.59 -5.80
CA ARG A 3 -0.80 15.55 -6.74
C ARG A 3 -1.66 14.32 -6.43
N ASN A 4 -2.71 14.10 -7.20
CA ASN A 4 -3.49 12.88 -7.09
C ASN A 4 -2.61 11.69 -7.51
N LEU A 5 -2.76 10.57 -6.82
CA LEU A 5 -2.27 9.27 -7.28
C LEU A 5 -2.88 8.95 -8.65
N GLY A 6 -2.03 8.80 -9.66
CA GLY A 6 -2.43 8.46 -11.02
C GLY A 6 -1.84 7.13 -11.45
N LEU A 7 -2.68 6.24 -11.96
CA LEU A 7 -2.29 4.98 -12.57
C LEU A 7 -3.08 4.80 -13.86
N SER A 8 -2.37 4.65 -14.98
CA SER A 8 -2.95 4.54 -16.32
C SER A 8 -2.56 3.23 -16.98
N PHE A 9 -3.51 2.63 -17.70
CA PHE A 9 -3.34 1.39 -18.43
C PHE A 9 -3.71 1.55 -19.90
N ARG A 10 -2.99 0.85 -20.78
CA ARG A 10 -3.34 0.64 -22.19
C ARG A 10 -2.91 -0.76 -22.61
N ASP A 11 -3.76 -1.46 -23.36
CA ASP A 11 -3.48 -2.79 -23.90
C ASP A 11 -2.94 -3.77 -22.84
N LYS A 12 -3.60 -3.80 -21.67
CA LYS A 12 -3.20 -4.64 -20.53
C LYS A 12 -1.74 -4.37 -20.08
N ARG A 13 -1.28 -3.11 -20.16
CA ARG A 13 0.05 -2.67 -19.68
C ARG A 13 -0.09 -1.34 -18.95
N VAL A 14 0.66 -1.16 -17.87
CA VAL A 14 0.81 0.16 -17.23
C VAL A 14 1.54 1.09 -18.21
N THR A 15 0.97 2.27 -18.45
CA THR A 15 1.57 3.31 -19.32
C THR A 15 2.04 4.52 -18.55
N ASP A 16 1.50 4.75 -17.37
CA ASP A 16 1.90 5.83 -16.48
C ASP A 16 1.51 5.48 -15.05
N ALA A 17 2.39 5.76 -14.11
CA ALA A 17 2.17 5.59 -12.69
C ALA A 17 3.01 6.63 -11.96
N ALA A 18 2.34 7.59 -11.33
CA ALA A 18 2.99 8.66 -10.59
C ALA A 18 2.04 9.24 -9.55
N GLY A 19 2.60 9.61 -8.40
CA GLY A 19 1.92 10.45 -7.43
C GLY A 19 2.27 10.11 -5.99
N GLU A 20 1.76 10.94 -5.10
CA GLU A 20 1.96 10.81 -3.67
C GLU A 20 0.61 10.66 -2.98
N LEU A 21 0.52 9.73 -2.03
CA LEU A 21 -0.56 9.66 -1.06
C LEU A 21 -0.15 10.48 0.17
N ALA A 22 -0.98 11.43 0.57
CA ALA A 22 -0.86 12.10 1.85
C ALA A 22 -2.16 11.92 2.62
N TYR A 23 -2.23 10.88 3.44
CA TYR A 23 -3.38 10.64 4.31
C TYR A 23 -3.11 11.30 5.67
N THR A 24 -4.03 12.14 6.13
CA THR A 24 -3.87 12.93 7.36
C THR A 24 -4.15 12.18 8.65
N GLY A 25 -4.44 10.88 8.56
CA GLY A 25 -4.89 10.07 9.69
C GLY A 25 -6.41 10.11 9.85
N GLY A 26 -6.91 9.32 10.80
CA GLY A 26 -8.33 9.20 11.07
C GLY A 26 -8.64 8.05 12.03
N GLN A 27 -9.91 7.67 12.09
CA GLN A 27 -10.32 6.49 12.84
C GLN A 27 -10.74 5.38 11.90
N ALA A 28 -10.28 4.17 12.17
CA ALA A 28 -10.75 2.95 11.53
C ALA A 28 -11.54 2.13 12.54
N SER A 29 -12.65 1.53 12.11
CA SER A 29 -13.48 0.68 12.94
C SER A 29 -13.77 -0.62 12.20
N TRP A 30 -13.56 -1.73 12.88
CA TRP A 30 -13.91 -3.06 12.38
C TRP A 30 -14.97 -3.65 13.30
N SER A 31 -16.22 -3.78 12.80
CA SER A 31 -17.35 -4.32 13.58
C SER A 31 -17.62 -3.53 14.89
N THR A 32 -18.09 -4.21 15.94
CA THR A 32 -18.44 -3.64 17.26
C THR A 32 -17.23 -3.26 18.12
N GLN A 33 -16.01 -3.32 17.58
CA GLN A 33 -14.81 -3.00 18.34
C GLN A 33 -14.66 -1.49 18.49
N LYS A 34 -13.94 -1.10 19.55
CA LYS A 34 -13.52 0.28 19.76
C LYS A 34 -12.75 0.75 18.51
N PRO A 35 -13.06 1.93 17.96
CA PRO A 35 -12.29 2.50 16.87
C PRO A 35 -10.79 2.58 17.22
N VAL A 36 -9.94 2.31 16.23
CA VAL A 36 -8.49 2.47 16.31
C VAL A 36 -8.08 3.74 15.57
N THR A 37 -7.06 4.41 16.08
CA THR A 37 -6.51 5.60 15.40
C THR A 37 -5.53 5.16 14.33
N VAL A 38 -5.73 5.64 13.11
CA VAL A 38 -4.78 5.50 12.01
C VAL A 38 -3.94 6.77 11.99
N ALA A 39 -2.63 6.63 12.18
CA ALA A 39 -1.69 7.73 12.09
C ALA A 39 -1.61 8.28 10.64
N PRO A 40 -1.09 9.50 10.43
CA PRO A 40 -0.88 10.01 9.09
C PRO A 40 0.04 9.09 8.26
N LEU A 41 -0.27 8.93 6.97
CA LEU A 41 0.45 8.02 6.06
C LEU A 41 1.00 8.79 4.87
N LYS A 42 2.17 8.35 4.40
CA LYS A 42 2.76 8.80 3.14
C LYS A 42 2.87 7.62 2.19
N GLY A 43 2.42 7.79 0.96
CA GLY A 43 2.60 6.81 -0.10
C GLY A 43 3.25 7.44 -1.32
N VAL A 44 4.00 6.63 -2.06
CA VAL A 44 4.66 7.02 -3.30
C VAL A 44 4.36 5.95 -4.34
N LEU A 45 3.78 6.36 -5.46
CA LEU A 45 3.56 5.52 -6.64
C LEU A 45 4.51 5.97 -7.73
N GLU A 46 5.27 5.02 -8.27
CA GLU A 46 6.27 5.24 -9.30
C GLU A 46 6.14 4.19 -10.38
N SER A 47 6.42 4.58 -11.62
CA SER A 47 6.54 3.66 -12.74
C SER A 47 7.82 2.84 -12.62
N THR A 48 7.76 1.57 -13.04
CA THR A 48 8.92 0.69 -13.20
C THR A 48 9.04 0.29 -14.67
N ASP A 49 10.15 -0.35 -15.06
CA ASP A 49 10.36 -0.81 -16.44
C ASP A 49 9.24 -1.75 -16.94
N ASP A 50 8.63 -2.50 -16.03
CA ASP A 50 7.64 -3.54 -16.26
C ASP A 50 6.24 -3.26 -15.66
N GLY A 51 6.05 -2.09 -15.05
CA GLY A 51 4.76 -1.67 -14.52
C GLY A 51 4.82 -0.51 -13.52
N ALA A 52 4.48 -0.78 -12.26
CA ALA A 52 4.43 0.24 -11.22
C ALA A 52 4.74 -0.32 -9.83
N SER A 53 5.25 0.51 -8.93
CA SER A 53 5.44 0.20 -7.52
C SER A 53 4.79 1.26 -6.63
N LEU A 54 4.09 0.80 -5.60
CA LEU A 54 3.54 1.62 -4.54
C LEU A 54 4.27 1.29 -3.24
N THR A 55 4.81 2.30 -2.56
CA THR A 55 5.32 2.17 -1.19
C THR A 55 4.49 3.03 -0.26
N VAL A 56 4.00 2.46 0.85
CA VAL A 56 3.28 3.18 1.90
C VAL A 56 4.06 3.11 3.21
N ARG A 57 4.22 4.26 3.86
CA ARG A 57 4.97 4.44 5.11
C ARG A 57 4.18 5.24 6.13
N ASP A 58 4.52 5.04 7.40
CA ASP A 58 4.11 5.94 8.46
C ASP A 58 4.71 7.33 8.18
N ALA A 59 3.89 8.38 8.23
CA ALA A 59 4.36 9.72 7.88
C ALA A 59 5.30 10.34 8.93
N SER A 60 5.22 9.87 10.17
CA SER A 60 5.94 10.37 11.34
C SER A 60 7.20 9.55 11.62
N GLU A 61 7.08 8.22 11.64
CA GLU A 61 8.18 7.31 11.97
C GLU A 61 8.93 6.79 10.73
N GLY A 62 8.33 6.87 9.54
CA GLY A 62 8.92 6.39 8.30
C GLY A 62 8.92 4.86 8.14
N SER A 63 8.37 4.13 9.10
CA SER A 63 8.20 2.67 9.07
C SER A 63 7.50 2.21 7.78
N LEU A 64 8.01 1.15 7.16
CA LEU A 64 7.39 0.57 5.96
C LEU A 64 6.13 -0.19 6.36
N LEU A 65 5.01 0.18 5.75
CA LEU A 65 3.70 -0.33 6.14
C LEU A 65 3.12 -1.28 5.11
N ALA A 66 3.24 -0.93 3.83
CA ALA A 66 2.82 -1.79 2.73
C ALA A 66 3.65 -1.51 1.48
N GLN A 67 3.77 -2.54 0.63
CA GLN A 67 4.29 -2.41 -0.72
C GLN A 67 3.35 -3.09 -1.70
N GLY A 68 3.01 -2.37 -2.77
CA GLY A 68 2.27 -2.89 -3.90
C GLY A 68 3.14 -2.87 -5.15
N SER A 69 2.92 -3.80 -6.06
CA SER A 69 3.53 -3.75 -7.39
C SER A 69 2.59 -4.30 -8.45
N ILE A 70 2.74 -3.77 -9.66
CA ILE A 70 2.21 -4.35 -10.88
C ILE A 70 3.41 -4.63 -11.77
N ALA A 71 3.59 -5.89 -12.16
CA ALA A 71 4.66 -6.32 -13.07
C ALA A 71 4.06 -7.26 -14.11
N GLY A 72 4.03 -6.83 -15.38
CA GLY A 72 3.26 -7.53 -16.41
C GLY A 72 1.79 -7.64 -15.98
N ASN A 73 1.25 -8.87 -15.90
CA ASN A 73 -0.12 -9.17 -15.44
C ASN A 73 -0.23 -9.41 -13.93
N ILE A 74 0.85 -9.33 -13.17
CA ILE A 74 0.81 -9.74 -11.76
C ILE A 74 0.70 -8.50 -10.89
N GLY A 75 -0.41 -8.41 -10.15
CA GLY A 75 -0.56 -7.51 -9.03
C GLY A 75 -0.14 -8.21 -7.75
N ALA A 76 0.78 -7.60 -6.99
CA ALA A 76 1.23 -8.10 -5.71
C ALA A 76 1.06 -7.04 -4.61
N LEU A 77 0.76 -7.49 -3.40
CA LEU A 77 0.63 -6.65 -2.22
C LEU A 77 1.26 -7.36 -1.02
N LYS A 78 2.14 -6.66 -0.33
CA LYS A 78 2.71 -7.03 0.97
C LYS A 78 2.30 -6.00 2.01
N VAL A 79 1.85 -6.47 3.16
CA VAL A 79 1.59 -5.63 4.34
C VAL A 79 2.51 -6.08 5.46
N TYR A 80 3.18 -5.12 6.06
CA TYR A 80 4.19 -5.32 7.09
C TYR A 80 3.57 -5.20 8.48
N ARG A 81 4.20 -5.86 9.46
CA ARG A 81 3.75 -5.89 10.84
C ARG A 81 3.66 -4.49 11.45
N ALA A 82 4.50 -3.56 11.02
CA ALA A 82 4.43 -2.15 11.40
C ALA A 82 3.00 -1.58 11.24
N TRP A 83 2.22 -2.00 10.24
CA TRP A 83 0.82 -1.58 10.07
C TRP A 83 -0.07 -2.03 11.23
N VAL A 84 -0.02 -3.31 11.60
CA VAL A 84 -0.84 -3.83 12.70
C VAL A 84 -0.33 -3.37 14.07
N MET A 85 0.97 -3.06 14.20
CA MET A 85 1.54 -2.42 15.39
C MET A 85 1.01 -0.99 15.57
N MET A 86 0.98 -0.19 14.49
CA MET A 86 0.39 1.15 14.48
C MET A 86 -1.07 1.14 14.95
N LEU A 87 -1.81 0.07 14.64
CA LEU A 87 -3.21 -0.09 15.06
C LEU A 87 -3.36 -0.71 16.47
N GLU A 88 -2.26 -0.94 17.19
CA GLU A 88 -2.22 -1.61 18.51
C GLU A 88 -2.81 -3.04 18.49
N LEU A 89 -2.82 -3.67 17.31
CA LEU A 89 -3.34 -5.03 17.10
C LEU A 89 -2.26 -6.12 17.20
N SER A 90 -0.98 -5.74 17.21
CA SER A 90 0.14 -6.68 17.30
C SER A 90 0.49 -7.04 18.75
N ARG A 91 0.86 -8.30 19.00
CA ARG A 91 1.32 -8.80 20.31
C ARG A 91 2.81 -9.17 20.35
N GLY A 92 3.58 -8.82 19.32
CA GLY A 92 5.01 -9.13 19.20
C GLY A 92 5.46 -9.35 17.74
N GLY A 93 6.75 -9.58 17.55
CA GLY A 93 7.41 -9.73 16.24
C GLY A 93 8.13 -8.46 15.78
N ALA A 94 8.87 -8.55 14.66
CA ALA A 94 9.62 -7.43 14.12
C ALA A 94 8.74 -6.58 13.18
N PRO A 95 8.86 -5.23 13.18
CA PRO A 95 8.06 -4.36 12.32
C PRO A 95 8.13 -4.68 10.82
N GLU A 96 9.26 -5.21 10.36
CA GLU A 96 9.55 -5.63 8.99
C GLU A 96 9.00 -7.01 8.61
N ASP A 97 8.38 -7.74 9.55
CA ASP A 97 7.75 -9.02 9.23
C ASP A 97 6.57 -8.80 8.28
N VAL A 98 6.44 -9.63 7.24
CA VAL A 98 5.25 -9.62 6.37
C VAL A 98 4.11 -10.36 7.09
N VAL A 99 2.98 -9.69 7.29
CA VAL A 99 1.79 -10.25 7.97
C VAL A 99 0.64 -10.57 7.02
N PHE A 100 0.70 -10.03 5.80
CA PHE A 100 -0.18 -10.40 4.71
C PHE A 100 0.56 -10.25 3.38
N GLU A 101 0.42 -11.26 2.52
CA GLU A 101 0.97 -11.24 1.18
C GLU A 101 -0.04 -11.86 0.21
N THR A 102 -0.21 -11.22 -0.94
CA THR A 102 -1.00 -11.77 -2.03
C THR A 102 -0.36 -11.42 -3.36
N SER A 103 -0.57 -12.28 -4.35
CA SER A 103 -0.12 -12.11 -5.71
C SER A 103 -1.15 -12.77 -6.64
N MET A 104 -1.67 -12.02 -7.60
CA MET A 104 -2.71 -12.51 -8.49
C MET A 104 -2.63 -11.87 -9.88
N PRO A 105 -3.11 -12.57 -10.92
CA PRO A 105 -3.34 -11.98 -12.22
C PRO A 105 -4.34 -10.82 -12.14
N LEU A 106 -4.08 -9.73 -12.84
CA LEU A 106 -4.96 -8.56 -12.94
C LEU A 106 -5.98 -8.68 -14.08
N TRP A 107 -5.67 -9.47 -15.10
CA TRP A 107 -6.54 -9.76 -16.23
C TRP A 107 -6.47 -11.25 -16.62
N GLN A 108 -7.57 -11.75 -17.20
CA GLN A 108 -7.59 -13.06 -17.85
C GLN A 108 -6.68 -13.06 -19.09
N GLN A 109 -5.92 -14.15 -19.23
CA GLN A 109 -5.24 -14.47 -20.49
C GLN A 109 -6.29 -15.08 -21.42
N ASP A 110 -6.47 -14.46 -22.58
CA ASP A 110 -7.33 -14.97 -23.65
C ASP A 110 -6.62 -16.09 -24.43
#